data_AF-A0A8K1C3K4-F1
#
_entry.id   AF-A0A8K1C3K4-F1
#
_cell.length_a   1.000
_cell.length_b   1.000
_cell.length_c   1.000
_cell.angle_alpha   90.00
_cell.angle_beta   90.00
_cell.angle_gamma   90.00
#
_symmetry.space_group_name_H-M   'P 1'
#
loop_
_entity.id
_entity.type
_entity.pdbx_description
1 polymer ?
#
loop_
_entity_poly.entity_id
_entity_poly.type
_entity_poly.pdbx_seq_one_letter_code
_entity_poly.pdbx_strand_id
1 'polypeptide(L)'
;MGDGALAEFCAGSALFLFNGVDIVCGVVLTVYGLYLGTNHYAPEWLYAPILVVGGVMVVTATMSWCGASHRSCSMMLSLSSYLLFLLAIMELVLAIVIFTQGSAINKFLRDHQEELKLTDDELRRFEDSKFLPAYLLIGLFVMEVMRFCCSSEFIRARERRKYHYRSLRTLRDLDDNLITVKKEHEISSKYAALKDKYRNKYQAPELTTTAPTPSETSTLHV
;
A
#
# COMPACT_ATOMS: atom_id res chain seq x y z
N MET A 1 -7.16 14.25 -13.37
CA MET A 1 -7.57 13.11 -12.53
C MET A 1 -7.30 11.73 -13.18
N GLY A 2 -6.46 11.63 -14.22
CA GLY A 2 -6.36 10.42 -15.07
C GLY A 2 -5.24 9.43 -14.71
N ASP A 3 -4.02 9.90 -14.51
CA ASP A 3 -2.85 8.99 -14.62
C ASP A 3 -2.63 8.11 -13.37
N GLY A 4 -2.83 8.66 -12.17
CA GLY A 4 -2.65 7.91 -10.92
C GLY A 4 -3.75 6.89 -10.62
N ALA A 5 -4.95 7.09 -11.18
CA ALA A 5 -6.05 6.15 -11.04
C ALA A 5 -5.88 4.95 -11.97
N LEU A 6 -5.51 5.20 -13.22
CA LEU A 6 -5.21 4.17 -14.21
C LEU A 6 -4.02 3.31 -13.79
N ALA A 7 -2.93 3.92 -13.29
CA ALA A 7 -1.76 3.19 -12.84
C ALA A 7 -2.07 2.21 -11.68
N GLU A 8 -2.90 2.60 -10.71
CA GLU A 8 -3.31 1.67 -9.63
C GLU A 8 -4.24 0.58 -10.16
N PHE A 9 -5.15 0.90 -11.08
CA PHE A 9 -6.02 -0.11 -11.66
C PHE A 9 -5.21 -1.15 -12.46
N CYS A 10 -4.27 -0.71 -13.29
CA CYS A 10 -3.38 -1.59 -14.05
C CYS A 10 -2.48 -2.42 -13.13
N ALA A 11 -1.81 -1.79 -12.17
CA ALA A 11 -0.93 -2.49 -11.23
C ALA A 11 -1.71 -3.47 -10.35
N GLY A 12 -2.90 -3.09 -9.87
CA GLY A 12 -3.78 -3.95 -9.08
C GLY A 12 -4.31 -5.15 -9.88
N SER A 13 -4.68 -4.94 -11.16
CA SER A 13 -5.13 -6.01 -12.05
C SER A 13 -4.01 -6.99 -12.37
N ALA A 14 -2.81 -6.48 -12.68
CA ALA A 14 -1.64 -7.34 -12.92
C ALA A 14 -1.28 -8.15 -11.67
N LEU A 15 -1.30 -7.53 -10.50
CA LEU A 15 -1.03 -8.19 -9.23
C LEU A 15 -2.08 -9.25 -8.88
N PHE A 16 -3.35 -9.01 -9.21
CA PHE A 16 -4.42 -10.01 -9.09
C PHE A 16 -4.13 -11.24 -9.95
N LEU A 17 -3.70 -11.04 -11.20
CA LEU A 17 -3.37 -12.13 -12.13
C LEU A 17 -2.16 -12.93 -11.66
N PHE A 18 -1.06 -12.25 -11.29
CA PHE A 18 0.15 -12.93 -10.79
C PHE A 18 -0.14 -13.72 -9.50
N ASN A 19 -0.84 -13.11 -8.53
CA ASN A 19 -1.26 -13.82 -7.32
C ASN A 19 -2.11 -15.07 -7.65
N GLY A 20 -2.95 -15.00 -8.68
CA GLY A 20 -3.78 -16.13 -9.11
C GLY A 20 -2.96 -17.27 -9.67
N VAL A 21 -1.97 -16.97 -10.51
CA VAL A 21 -1.01 -17.97 -10.99
C VAL A 21 -0.28 -18.61 -9.80
N ASP A 22 0.20 -17.80 -8.85
CA ASP A 22 0.94 -18.29 -7.69
C ASP A 22 0.08 -19.17 -6.76
N ILE A 23 -1.21 -18.86 -6.58
CA ILE A 23 -2.13 -19.74 -5.85
C ILE A 23 -2.31 -21.05 -6.58
N VAL A 24 -2.57 -21.03 -7.89
CA VAL A 24 -2.79 -22.27 -8.65
C VAL A 24 -1.54 -23.14 -8.59
N CYS A 25 -0.35 -22.57 -8.86
CA CYS A 25 0.93 -23.26 -8.74
C CYS A 25 1.16 -23.79 -7.32
N GLY A 26 0.95 -22.95 -6.31
CA GLY A 26 1.13 -23.31 -4.91
C GLY A 26 0.22 -24.46 -4.48
N VAL A 27 -1.06 -24.42 -4.85
CA VAL A 27 -2.03 -25.50 -4.56
C VAL A 27 -1.62 -26.79 -5.25
N VAL A 28 -1.23 -26.74 -6.53
CA VAL A 28 -0.76 -27.92 -7.27
C VAL A 28 0.47 -28.52 -6.58
N LEU A 29 1.46 -27.72 -6.21
CA LEU A 29 2.66 -28.19 -5.51
C LEU A 29 2.34 -28.76 -4.13
N THR A 30 1.46 -28.12 -3.35
CA THR A 30 1.05 -28.62 -2.04
C THR A 30 0.31 -29.94 -2.15
N VAL A 31 -0.67 -30.05 -3.05
CA VAL A 31 -1.43 -31.28 -3.27
C VAL A 31 -0.51 -32.39 -3.78
N TYR A 32 0.38 -32.09 -4.72
CA TYR A 32 1.34 -33.06 -5.24
C TYR A 32 2.35 -33.51 -4.18
N GLY A 33 2.90 -32.59 -3.38
CA GLY A 33 3.79 -32.91 -2.26
C GLY A 33 3.11 -33.77 -1.19
N LEU A 34 1.85 -33.46 -0.86
CA LEU A 34 1.03 -34.29 0.04
C LEU A 34 0.77 -35.67 -0.54
N TYR A 35 0.45 -35.76 -1.84
CA TYR A 35 0.23 -37.03 -2.52
C TYR A 35 1.49 -37.90 -2.51
N LEU A 36 2.66 -37.33 -2.76
CA LEU A 36 3.94 -38.04 -2.68
C LEU A 36 4.24 -38.51 -1.27
N GLY A 37 4.03 -37.66 -0.26
CA GLY A 37 4.32 -37.96 1.14
C GLY A 37 3.39 -39.01 1.73
N THR A 38 2.08 -38.90 1.50
CA THR A 38 1.08 -39.83 2.05
C THR A 38 1.15 -41.24 1.46
N ASN A 39 1.55 -41.37 0.19
CA ASN A 39 1.69 -42.67 -0.46
C ASN A 39 3.14 -43.21 -0.42
N HIS A 40 4.07 -42.49 0.22
CA HIS A 40 5.49 -42.85 0.29
C HIS A 40 6.12 -43.14 -1.09
N TYR A 41 5.72 -42.38 -2.12
CA TYR A 41 6.26 -42.55 -3.48
C TYR A 41 7.65 -41.96 -3.65
N ALA A 42 8.02 -41.01 -2.80
CA ALA A 42 9.30 -40.31 -2.84
C ALA A 42 9.88 -40.16 -1.42
N PRO A 43 11.20 -40.02 -1.30
CA PRO A 43 11.84 -39.76 -0.02
C PRO A 43 11.51 -38.37 0.54
N GLU A 44 11.59 -38.22 1.86
CA GLU A 44 11.20 -36.99 2.58
C GLU A 44 11.95 -35.75 2.12
N TRP A 45 13.25 -35.90 1.84
CA TRP A 45 14.08 -34.80 1.34
C TRP A 45 13.62 -34.25 -0.01
N LEU A 46 12.82 -35.00 -0.77
CA LEU A 46 12.27 -34.56 -2.05
C LEU A 46 10.87 -33.94 -1.93
N TYR A 47 9.93 -34.61 -1.27
CA TYR A 47 8.54 -34.11 -1.21
C TYR A 47 8.33 -33.02 -0.15
N ALA A 48 9.09 -33.00 0.94
CA ALA A 48 8.91 -32.01 1.99
C ALA A 48 9.25 -30.58 1.52
N PRO A 49 10.36 -30.32 0.80
CA PRO A 49 10.62 -28.99 0.23
C PRO A 49 9.55 -28.55 -0.78
N ILE A 50 9.05 -29.47 -1.62
CA ILE A 50 7.96 -29.19 -2.58
C ILE A 50 6.70 -28.71 -1.84
N LEU A 51 6.34 -29.41 -0.76
CA LEU A 51 5.19 -29.07 0.07
C LEU A 51 5.37 -27.72 0.77
N VAL A 52 6.56 -27.44 1.32
CA VAL A 52 6.90 -26.17 1.96
C VAL A 52 6.82 -25.02 0.97
N VAL A 53 7.43 -25.16 -0.21
CA VAL A 53 7.39 -24.13 -1.27
C VAL A 53 5.95 -23.87 -1.69
N GLY A 54 5.17 -24.91 -1.99
CA GLY A 54 3.76 -24.77 -2.35
C GLY A 54 2.94 -24.06 -1.26
N GLY A 55 3.13 -24.45 0.00
CA GLY A 55 2.44 -23.84 1.15
C GLY A 55 2.80 -22.36 1.31
N VAL A 56 4.09 -22.02 1.21
CA VAL A 56 4.56 -20.62 1.27
C VAL A 56 3.97 -19.80 0.14
N MET A 57 3.91 -20.33 -1.09
CA MET A 57 3.29 -19.65 -2.24
C MET A 57 1.81 -19.36 -1.99
N VAL A 58 1.03 -20.34 -1.49
CA VAL A 58 -0.40 -20.14 -1.18
C VAL A 58 -0.58 -19.08 -0.10
N VAL A 59 0.18 -19.16 1.01
CA VAL A 59 0.07 -18.21 2.12
C VAL A 59 0.45 -16.80 1.68
N THR A 60 1.55 -16.64 0.96
CA THR A 60 2.02 -15.32 0.52
C THR A 60 1.10 -14.71 -0.55
N ALA A 61 0.57 -15.50 -1.49
CA ALA A 61 -0.37 -15.02 -2.50
C ALA A 61 -1.72 -14.64 -1.90
N THR A 62 -2.24 -15.40 -0.92
CA THR A 62 -3.47 -15.04 -0.19
C THR A 62 -3.29 -13.78 0.65
N MET A 63 -2.15 -13.63 1.34
CA MET A 63 -1.80 -12.40 2.07
C MET A 63 -1.73 -11.18 1.14
N SER A 64 -1.14 -11.35 -0.04
CA SER A 64 -1.06 -10.32 -1.09
C SER A 64 -2.46 -9.91 -1.55
N TRP A 65 -3.33 -10.88 -1.85
CA TRP A 65 -4.72 -10.62 -2.23
C TRP A 65 -5.51 -9.88 -1.14
N CYS A 66 -5.37 -10.32 0.12
CA CYS A 66 -6.00 -9.68 1.26
C CYS A 66 -5.53 -8.22 1.42
N GLY A 67 -4.22 -7.96 1.30
CA GLY A 67 -3.65 -6.62 1.40
C GLY A 67 -4.00 -5.69 0.22
N ALA A 68 -4.19 -6.26 -0.97
CA ALA A 68 -4.68 -5.53 -2.13
C ALA A 68 -6.16 -5.12 -1.93
N SER A 69 -7.02 -6.05 -1.53
CA SER A 69 -8.46 -5.84 -1.34
C SER A 69 -8.78 -4.94 -0.14
N HIS A 70 -8.11 -5.13 0.99
CA HIS A 70 -8.41 -4.41 2.23
C HIS A 70 -7.36 -3.35 2.56
N ARG A 71 -7.80 -2.11 2.77
CA ARG A 71 -6.90 -0.98 3.11
C ARG A 71 -6.19 -1.15 4.46
N SER A 72 -6.83 -1.83 5.41
CA SER A 72 -6.30 -2.11 6.75
C SER A 72 -5.13 -3.10 6.74
N CYS A 73 -5.06 -3.98 5.73
CA CYS A 73 -4.05 -5.02 5.63
C CYS A 73 -2.87 -4.65 4.71
N SER A 74 -2.61 -3.36 4.48
CA SER A 74 -1.54 -2.93 3.55
C SER A 74 -0.15 -3.43 3.93
N MET A 75 0.11 -3.71 5.21
CA MET A 75 1.35 -4.35 5.65
C MET A 75 1.50 -5.79 5.14
N MET A 76 0.39 -6.55 5.03
CA MET A 76 0.42 -7.92 4.48
C MET A 76 0.83 -7.92 3.00
N LEU A 77 0.41 -6.90 2.24
CA LEU A 77 0.85 -6.74 0.84
C LEU A 77 2.36 -6.49 0.75
N SER A 78 2.90 -5.60 1.59
CA SER A 78 4.34 -5.34 1.61
C SER A 78 5.15 -6.56 2.07
N LEU A 79 4.70 -7.24 3.12
CA LEU A 79 5.37 -8.43 3.66
C LEU A 79 5.37 -9.58 2.65
N SER A 80 4.22 -9.89 2.05
CA SER A 80 4.11 -10.93 1.02
C SER A 80 4.96 -10.64 -0.21
N SER A 81 5.07 -9.37 -0.61
CA SER A 81 5.93 -8.97 -1.73
C SER A 81 7.41 -9.16 -1.42
N TYR A 82 7.83 -8.87 -0.19
CA TYR A 82 9.21 -9.07 0.24
C TYR A 82 9.57 -10.56 0.34
N LEU A 83 8.66 -11.38 0.88
CA LEU A 83 8.87 -12.83 0.99
C LEU A 83 9.03 -13.50 -0.38
N LEU A 84 8.18 -13.13 -1.34
CA LEU A 84 8.30 -13.67 -2.70
C LEU A 84 9.52 -13.12 -3.43
N PHE A 85 9.94 -11.89 -3.17
CA PHE A 85 11.20 -11.39 -3.72
C PHE A 85 12.42 -12.16 -3.19
N LEU A 86 12.41 -12.56 -1.91
CA LEU A 86 13.44 -13.45 -1.38
C LEU A 86 13.39 -14.83 -2.04
N LEU A 87 12.19 -15.35 -2.28
CA LEU A 87 12.01 -16.60 -3.03
C LEU A 87 12.61 -16.48 -4.44
N ALA A 88 12.35 -15.38 -5.15
CA ALA A 88 12.92 -15.09 -6.46
C ALA A 88 14.45 -15.14 -6.46
N ILE A 89 15.08 -14.52 -5.45
CA ILE A 89 16.55 -14.55 -5.31
C ILE A 89 17.03 -15.99 -5.12
N MET A 90 16.34 -16.79 -4.31
CA MET A 90 16.68 -18.20 -4.11
C MET A 90 16.53 -19.02 -5.41
N GLU A 91 15.49 -18.76 -6.20
CA GLU A 91 15.30 -19.38 -7.51
C GLU A 91 16.44 -19.05 -8.46
N LEU A 92 16.85 -17.77 -8.52
CA LEU A 92 17.96 -17.33 -9.34
C LEU A 92 19.28 -17.99 -8.92
N VAL A 93 19.55 -18.05 -7.61
CA VAL A 93 20.74 -18.75 -7.08
C VAL A 93 20.70 -20.22 -7.46
N LEU A 94 19.55 -20.89 -7.30
CA LEU A 94 19.39 -22.29 -7.66
C LEU A 94 19.58 -22.52 -9.16
N ALA A 95 19.07 -21.64 -10.02
CA ALA A 95 19.27 -21.70 -11.46
C ALA A 95 20.76 -21.60 -11.84
N ILE A 96 21.50 -20.68 -11.21
CA ILE A 96 22.95 -20.53 -11.40
C ILE A 96 23.69 -21.80 -10.95
N VAL A 97 23.31 -22.36 -9.80
CA VAL A 97 23.87 -23.62 -9.30
C VAL A 97 23.63 -24.76 -10.30
N ILE A 98 22.42 -24.88 -10.85
CA ILE A 98 22.10 -25.93 -11.84
C ILE A 98 22.94 -25.77 -13.11
N PHE A 99 23.10 -24.54 -13.62
CA PHE A 99 23.94 -24.29 -14.80
C PHE A 99 25.41 -24.61 -14.55
N THR A 100 25.92 -24.32 -13.35
CA THR A 100 27.34 -24.52 -13.02
C THR A 100 27.66 -25.96 -12.62
N GLN A 101 26.73 -26.68 -12.00
CA GLN A 101 26.95 -28.02 -11.44
C GLN A 101 26.29 -29.16 -12.25
N GLY A 102 26.08 -28.97 -13.55
CA GLY A 102 25.42 -29.98 -14.40
C GLY A 102 26.07 -31.38 -14.38
N SER A 103 27.38 -31.50 -14.15
CA SER A 103 28.05 -32.79 -13.99
C SER A 103 27.76 -33.47 -12.65
N ALA A 104 27.66 -32.69 -11.57
CA ALA A 104 27.31 -33.19 -10.25
C ALA A 104 25.85 -33.65 -10.21
N ILE A 105 24.94 -32.97 -10.92
CA ILE A 105 23.54 -33.37 -11.06
C ILE A 105 23.42 -34.73 -11.76
N ASN A 106 24.15 -34.93 -12.87
CA ASN A 106 24.15 -36.23 -13.56
C ASN A 106 24.66 -37.35 -12.64
N LYS A 107 25.72 -37.08 -11.88
CA LYS A 107 26.24 -38.04 -10.91
C LYS A 107 25.20 -38.35 -9.82
N PHE A 108 24.57 -37.31 -9.26
CA PHE A 108 23.54 -37.46 -8.23
C PHE A 108 22.35 -38.29 -8.72
N LEU A 109 21.85 -38.04 -9.94
CA LEU A 109 20.75 -38.79 -10.53
C LEU A 109 21.07 -40.28 -10.72
N ARG A 110 22.31 -40.60 -11.11
CA ARG A 110 22.80 -41.98 -11.21
C ARG A 110 22.93 -42.64 -9.84
N ASP A 111 23.52 -41.93 -8.89
CA ASP A 111 23.75 -42.44 -7.52
C ASP A 111 22.42 -42.71 -6.78
N HIS A 112 21.34 -41.99 -7.09
CA HIS A 112 20.02 -42.14 -6.46
C HIS A 112 18.96 -42.76 -7.39
N GLN A 113 19.36 -43.38 -8.50
CA GLN A 113 18.43 -43.95 -9.48
C GLN A 113 17.45 -44.96 -8.86
N GLU A 114 17.95 -45.86 -8.00
CA GLU A 114 17.13 -46.86 -7.32
C GLU A 114 16.13 -46.24 -6.33
N GLU A 115 16.53 -45.17 -5.63
CA GLU A 115 15.68 -44.47 -4.65
C GLU A 115 14.57 -43.67 -5.33
N LEU A 116 14.86 -43.05 -6.48
CA LEU A 116 13.86 -42.35 -7.31
C LEU A 116 13.02 -43.30 -8.19
N LYS A 117 13.31 -44.61 -8.19
CA LYS A 117 12.62 -45.62 -9.02
C LYS A 117 12.60 -45.27 -10.51
N LEU A 118 13.70 -44.68 -11.01
CA LEU A 118 13.81 -44.23 -12.40
C LEU A 118 14.23 -45.37 -13.34
N THR A 119 13.53 -45.49 -14.47
CA THR A 119 13.95 -46.39 -15.56
C THR A 119 15.14 -45.77 -16.31
N ASP A 120 15.99 -46.59 -16.94
CA ASP A 120 17.16 -46.11 -17.70
C ASP A 120 16.79 -45.10 -18.81
N ASP A 121 15.65 -45.29 -19.47
CA ASP A 121 15.14 -44.38 -20.50
C ASP A 121 14.70 -43.02 -19.91
N GLU A 122 14.13 -43.03 -18.70
CA GLU A 122 13.73 -41.81 -17.98
C GLU A 122 14.97 -41.06 -17.49
N LEU A 123 15.97 -41.77 -16.96
CA LEU A 123 17.23 -41.19 -16.52
C LEU A 123 17.94 -40.47 -17.67
N ARG A 124 18.05 -41.10 -18.85
CA ARG A 124 18.63 -40.46 -20.04
C ARG A 124 17.89 -39.18 -20.43
N ARG A 125 16.56 -39.20 -20.36
CA ARG A 125 15.74 -38.02 -20.65
C ARG A 125 15.99 -36.89 -19.65
N PHE A 126 16.17 -37.20 -18.37
CA PHE A 126 16.54 -36.20 -17.35
C PHE A 126 17.95 -35.65 -17.55
N GLU A 127 18.92 -36.48 -17.95
CA GLU A 127 20.28 -36.01 -18.26
C GLU A 127 20.31 -35.08 -19.49
N ASP A 128 19.51 -35.37 -20.52
CA ASP A 128 19.39 -34.54 -21.72
C ASP A 128 18.66 -33.22 -21.43
N SER A 129 17.68 -33.23 -20.53
CA SER A 129 16.87 -32.06 -20.16
C SER A 129 17.27 -31.41 -18.83
N LYS A 130 18.48 -31.68 -18.31
CA LYS A 130 18.94 -31.24 -16.99
C LYS A 130 18.96 -29.73 -16.75
N PHE A 131 19.02 -28.93 -17.82
CA PHE A 131 18.98 -27.47 -17.73
C PHE A 131 17.56 -26.89 -17.84
N LEU A 132 16.56 -27.69 -18.21
CA LEU A 132 15.16 -27.27 -18.28
C LEU A 132 14.68 -26.64 -16.96
N PRO A 133 14.94 -27.23 -15.77
CA PRO A 133 14.54 -26.62 -14.50
C PRO A 133 15.19 -25.24 -14.29
N ALA A 134 16.44 -25.04 -14.74
CA ALA A 134 17.11 -23.75 -14.59
C ALA A 134 16.46 -22.65 -15.45
N TYR A 135 16.05 -22.97 -16.69
CA TYR A 135 15.30 -22.03 -17.52
C TYR A 135 13.92 -21.69 -16.92
N LEU A 136 13.24 -22.69 -16.33
CA LEU A 136 11.97 -22.46 -15.64
C LEU A 136 12.15 -21.55 -14.42
N LEU A 137 13.19 -21.77 -13.60
CA LEU A 137 13.52 -20.93 -12.45
C LEU A 137 13.85 -19.49 -12.85
N ILE A 138 14.55 -19.27 -13.97
CA ILE A 138 14.76 -17.90 -14.50
C ILE A 138 13.42 -17.26 -14.89
N GLY A 139 12.53 -18.03 -15.54
CA GLY A 139 11.20 -17.55 -15.90
C GLY A 139 10.37 -17.14 -14.67
N LEU A 140 10.40 -17.97 -13.63
CA LEU A 140 9.75 -17.68 -12.34
C LEU A 140 10.35 -16.42 -11.69
N PHE A 141 11.68 -16.32 -11.62
CA PHE A 141 12.37 -15.13 -11.12
C PHE A 141 11.91 -13.84 -11.82
N VAL A 142 11.85 -13.84 -13.17
CA VAL A 142 11.40 -12.66 -13.93
C VAL A 142 9.95 -12.32 -13.61
N MET A 143 9.09 -13.33 -13.50
CA MET A 143 7.67 -13.17 -13.16
C MET A 143 7.50 -12.59 -11.74
N GLU A 144 8.25 -13.05 -10.76
CA GLU A 144 8.22 -12.55 -9.39
C GLU A 144 8.78 -11.13 -9.27
N VAL A 145 9.84 -10.78 -10.03
CA VAL A 145 10.34 -9.40 -10.11
C VAL A 145 9.28 -8.47 -10.71
N MET A 146 8.59 -8.89 -11.78
CA MET A 146 7.50 -8.10 -12.36
C MET A 146 6.36 -7.92 -11.35
N ARG A 147 5.97 -8.98 -10.63
CA ARG A 147 4.98 -8.91 -9.56
C ARG A 147 5.41 -7.95 -8.46
N PHE A 148 6.68 -7.98 -8.02
CA PHE A 148 7.22 -7.06 -7.01
C PHE A 148 7.15 -5.60 -7.48
N CYS A 149 7.49 -5.33 -8.74
CA CYS A 149 7.35 -4.01 -9.36
C CYS A 149 5.88 -3.54 -9.36
N CYS A 150 4.94 -4.39 -9.78
CA CYS A 150 3.52 -4.10 -9.74
C CYS A 150 3.03 -3.80 -8.31
N SER A 151 3.46 -4.58 -7.33
CA SER A 151 3.12 -4.37 -5.92
C SER A 151 3.64 -3.04 -5.39
N SER A 152 4.90 -2.72 -5.69
CA SER A 152 5.53 -1.46 -5.30
C SER A 152 4.81 -0.25 -5.91
N GLU A 153 4.46 -0.31 -7.19
CA GLU A 153 3.70 0.75 -7.85
C GLU A 153 2.27 0.88 -7.31
N PHE A 154 1.62 -0.24 -7.00
CA PHE A 154 0.30 -0.24 -6.36
C PHE A 154 0.35 0.43 -4.98
N ILE A 155 1.32 0.07 -4.13
CA ILE A 155 1.52 0.67 -2.80
C ILE A 155 1.78 2.18 -2.94
N ARG A 156 2.70 2.58 -3.82
CA ARG A 156 3.01 3.99 -4.10
C ARG A 156 1.79 4.77 -4.59
N ALA A 157 1.00 4.19 -5.50
CA ALA A 157 -0.21 4.82 -6.00
C ALA A 157 -1.27 5.00 -4.90
N ARG A 158 -1.38 4.04 -3.98
CA ARG A 158 -2.27 4.12 -2.82
C ARG A 158 -1.84 5.21 -1.83
N GLU A 159 -0.55 5.32 -1.57
CA GLU A 159 0.01 6.38 -0.73
C GLU A 159 -0.22 7.77 -1.33
N ARG A 160 0.07 7.95 -2.62
CA ARG A 160 -0.18 9.21 -3.36
C ARG A 160 -1.65 9.64 -3.22
N ARG A 161 -2.60 8.70 -3.38
CA ARG A 161 -4.03 8.96 -3.16
C ARG A 161 -4.35 9.38 -1.73
N LYS A 162 -3.75 8.72 -0.73
CA LYS A 162 -3.95 9.05 0.69
C LYS A 162 -3.49 10.47 1.00
N TYR A 163 -2.32 10.88 0.48
CA TYR A 163 -1.82 12.25 0.61
C TYR A 163 -2.71 13.27 -0.09
N HIS A 164 -3.15 12.96 -1.31
CA HIS A 164 -4.04 13.84 -2.07
C HIS A 164 -5.38 14.07 -1.33
N TYR A 165 -5.97 13.00 -0.78
CA TYR A 165 -7.21 13.10 -0.01
C TYR A 165 -7.04 13.89 1.30
N ARG A 166 -5.91 13.69 2.00
CA ARG A 166 -5.58 14.48 3.20
C ARG A 166 -5.40 15.95 2.86
N SER A 167 -4.70 16.26 1.78
CA SER A 167 -4.48 17.64 1.30
C SER A 167 -5.81 18.32 0.95
N LEU A 168 -6.70 17.65 0.21
CA LEU A 168 -8.04 18.16 -0.09
C LEU A 168 -8.87 18.40 1.17
N ARG A 169 -8.78 17.51 2.16
CA ARG A 169 -9.45 17.69 3.45
C ARG A 169 -8.92 18.92 4.19
N THR A 170 -7.59 19.09 4.26
CA THR A 170 -6.99 20.27 4.90
C THR A 170 -7.34 21.57 4.16
N LEU A 171 -7.41 21.54 2.83
CA LEU A 171 -7.86 22.68 2.02
C LEU A 171 -9.32 23.04 2.33
N ARG A 172 -10.20 22.04 2.43
CA ARG A 172 -11.60 22.26 2.79
C ARG A 172 -11.74 22.83 4.21
N ASP A 173 -11.02 22.26 5.17
CA ASP A 173 -11.05 22.75 6.56
C ASP A 173 -10.51 24.19 6.65
N LEU A 174 -9.55 24.59 5.80
CA LEU A 174 -9.05 25.97 5.73
C LEU A 174 -10.08 26.93 5.14
N ASP A 175 -10.81 26.50 4.10
CA ASP A 175 -11.89 27.29 3.47
C ASP A 175 -13.06 27.52 4.45
N ASP A 176 -13.46 26.48 5.18
CA ASP A 176 -14.50 26.58 6.22
C ASP A 176 -14.11 27.57 7.34
N ASN A 177 -12.83 27.58 7.73
CA ASN A 177 -12.29 28.53 8.71
C ASN A 177 -12.30 29.97 8.16
N LEU A 178 -11.89 30.17 6.91
CA LEU A 178 -11.92 31.50 6.26
C LEU A 178 -13.33 32.07 6.18
N ILE A 179 -14.33 31.25 5.83
CA ILE A 179 -15.73 31.67 5.80
C ILE A 179 -16.21 32.07 7.19
N THR A 180 -15.81 31.34 8.23
CA THR A 180 -16.18 31.62 9.62
C THR A 180 -15.59 32.95 10.09
N VAL A 181 -14.28 33.15 9.90
CA VAL A 181 -13.60 34.41 10.26
C VAL A 181 -14.19 35.60 9.51
N LYS A 182 -14.51 35.44 8.21
CA LYS A 182 -15.16 36.50 7.43
C LYS A 182 -16.52 36.88 8.00
N LYS A 183 -17.34 35.90 8.40
CA LYS A 183 -18.64 36.16 9.05
C LYS A 183 -18.48 36.87 10.39
N GLU A 184 -17.52 36.47 11.22
CA GLU A 184 -17.23 37.15 12.50
C GLU A 184 -16.77 38.60 12.28
N HIS A 185 -15.96 38.85 11.25
CA HIS A 185 -15.53 40.19 10.88
C HIS A 185 -16.70 41.06 10.38
N GLU A 186 -17.59 40.50 9.55
CA GLU A 186 -18.80 41.20 9.10
C GLU A 186 -19.77 41.50 10.26
N ILE A 187 -19.89 40.59 11.23
CA ILE A 187 -20.71 40.79 12.42
C ILE A 187 -20.10 41.88 13.31
N SER A 188 -18.81 41.77 13.64
CA SER A 188 -18.12 42.75 14.50
C SER A 188 -18.09 44.14 13.89
N SER A 189 -17.87 44.28 12.57
CA SER A 189 -17.94 45.57 11.87
C SER A 189 -19.35 46.17 11.89
N LYS A 190 -20.41 45.36 11.72
CA LYS A 190 -21.80 45.82 11.89
C LYS A 190 -22.05 46.34 13.31
N TYR A 191 -21.60 45.63 14.34
CA TYR A 191 -21.75 46.07 15.74
C TYR A 191 -20.93 47.33 16.04
N ALA A 192 -19.72 47.46 15.50
CA ALA A 192 -18.89 48.65 15.65
C ALA A 192 -19.55 49.87 15.01
N ALA A 193 -20.03 49.75 13.76
CA ALA A 193 -20.77 50.81 13.08
C ALA A 193 -22.05 51.20 13.82
N LEU A 194 -22.76 50.23 14.40
CA LEU A 194 -23.95 50.48 15.21
C LEU A 194 -23.59 51.24 16.49
N LYS A 195 -22.52 50.83 17.19
CA LYS A 195 -22.01 51.49 18.39
C LYS A 195 -21.61 52.94 18.10
N ASP A 196 -20.90 53.20 17.01
CA ASP A 196 -20.50 54.55 16.59
C ASP A 196 -21.72 55.41 16.23
N LYS A 197 -22.72 54.84 15.56
CA LYS A 197 -23.99 55.52 15.26
C LYS A 197 -24.73 55.94 16.54
N TYR A 198 -24.82 55.07 17.54
CA TYR A 198 -25.43 55.41 18.83
C TYR A 198 -24.61 56.43 19.61
N ARG A 199 -23.28 56.28 19.63
CA ARG A 199 -22.38 57.25 20.25
C ARG A 199 -22.57 58.65 19.67
N ASN A 200 -22.57 58.78 18.34
CA ASN A 200 -22.78 60.07 17.67
C ASN A 200 -24.18 60.65 17.89
N LYS A 201 -25.21 59.80 18.02
CA LYS A 201 -26.59 60.25 18.31
C LYS A 201 -26.72 60.87 19.71
N TYR A 202 -25.96 60.39 20.68
CA TYR A 202 -26.01 60.88 22.07
C TYR A 202 -24.84 61.82 22.45
N GLN A 203 -23.91 62.09 21.52
CA GLN A 203 -22.82 63.06 21.67
C GLN A 203 -23.10 64.33 20.83
N ALA A 204 -24.02 65.21 21.24
CA ALA A 204 -24.01 66.65 20.93
C ALA A 204 -25.11 67.41 21.71
N PRO A 205 -24.91 68.69 22.05
CA PRO A 205 -23.81 69.33 22.78
C PRO A 205 -24.25 69.80 24.19
N GLU A 206 -23.32 69.92 25.13
CA GLU A 206 -23.56 70.62 26.40
C GLU A 206 -24.02 72.06 26.13
N LEU A 207 -25.17 72.44 26.72
CA LEU A 207 -25.76 73.77 26.62
C LEU A 207 -24.79 74.83 27.16
N THR A 208 -24.40 75.75 26.28
CA THR A 208 -24.05 77.13 26.61
C THR A 208 -25.19 77.75 27.41
N THR A 209 -25.01 77.91 28.73
CA THR A 209 -25.91 78.74 29.55
C THR A 209 -25.21 80.06 29.85
N THR A 210 -25.40 81.02 28.96
CA THR A 210 -25.28 82.46 29.26
C THR A 210 -26.38 82.83 30.25
N ALA A 211 -26.01 83.17 31.49
CA ALA A 211 -26.93 83.79 32.44
C ALA A 211 -26.90 85.32 32.27
N PRO A 212 -28.04 85.99 32.02
CA PRO A 212 -28.13 87.44 32.08
C PRO A 212 -28.40 87.90 33.51
N THR A 213 -27.75 89.01 33.89
CA THR A 213 -28.09 89.86 35.04
C THR A 213 -29.52 90.39 34.94
N PRO A 214 -30.18 90.62 36.09
CA PRO A 214 -30.78 91.93 36.28
C PRO A 214 -30.46 92.53 37.66
N SER A 215 -30.22 93.83 37.61
CA SER A 215 -30.29 94.78 38.71
C SER A 215 -31.72 94.87 39.25
N GLU A 216 -31.89 94.90 40.57
CA GLU A 216 -32.79 95.87 41.20
C GLU A 216 -32.49 96.07 42.69
N THR A 217 -32.58 97.34 43.05
CA THR A 217 -32.20 98.01 44.29
C THR A 217 -33.32 97.89 45.32
N SER A 218 -33.02 97.65 46.60
CA SER A 218 -33.73 98.29 47.73
C SER A 218 -33.03 98.06 49.08
N THR A 219 -32.74 99.19 49.70
CA THR A 219 -32.35 99.52 51.08
C THR A 219 -33.15 98.83 52.20
N LEU A 220 -32.53 98.53 53.37
CA LEU A 220 -32.57 99.32 54.63
C LEU A 220 -32.16 98.54 55.91
N HIS A 221 -31.52 99.27 56.85
CA HIS A 221 -31.23 98.99 58.28
C HIS A 221 -30.19 97.90 58.61
N VAL A 222 -29.13 98.12 59.41
CA VAL A 222 -28.85 99.04 60.54
C VAL A 222 -27.43 99.60 60.42
#